data_AF-A0A0B6SC49-F1
#
_entry.id   AF-A0A0B6SC49-F1
#
_cell.length_a   1.000
_cell.length_b   1.000
_cell.length_c   1.000
_cell.angle_alpha   90.00
_cell.angle_beta   90.00
_cell.angle_gamma   90.00
#
_symmetry.space_group_name_H-M   'P 1'
#
loop_
_entity.id
_entity.type
_entity.pdbx_description
1 polymer ?
#
loop_
_entity_poly.entity_id
_entity_poly.type
_entity_poly.pdbx_seq_one_letter_code
_entity_poly.pdbx_strand_id
1 'polypeptide(L)'
;MLYRADEAIRFDGSYYRDHHVPLVAERIGDLCESWEVDFGVATGEVSPPFLAVGHFHTRDLDGFLAALQRNRAELEADLDNCSSHAPQMQISKVAASSSRRAPE
;
A
#
# COMPACT_ATOMS: atom_id res chain seq x y z
N MET A 1 -2.05 -2.02 -2.62
CA MET A 1 -0.74 -2.44 -3.18
C MET A 1 -0.32 -3.73 -2.51
N LEU A 2 -0.12 -4.81 -3.25
CA LEU A 2 0.25 -6.12 -2.71
C LEU A 2 1.70 -6.46 -3.09
N TYR A 3 2.61 -6.54 -2.12
CA TYR A 3 4.00 -6.94 -2.35
C TYR A 3 4.16 -8.44 -2.10
N ARG A 4 4.23 -9.23 -3.17
CA ARG A 4 4.37 -10.68 -3.08
C ARG A 4 5.71 -11.03 -2.44
N ALA A 5 5.70 -12.01 -1.54
CA ALA A 5 6.92 -12.59 -1.02
C ALA A 5 7.65 -13.36 -2.14
N ASP A 6 8.93 -13.08 -2.29
CA ASP A 6 9.83 -13.70 -3.26
C ASP A 6 11.22 -13.78 -2.60
N GLU A 7 12.00 -14.82 -2.88
CA GLU A 7 13.34 -14.97 -2.27
C GLU A 7 14.33 -13.90 -2.77
N ALA A 8 14.10 -13.36 -3.98
CA ALA A 8 14.98 -12.38 -4.62
C ALA A 8 14.52 -10.92 -4.43
N ILE A 9 13.38 -10.66 -3.77
CA ILE A 9 12.92 -9.30 -3.56
C ILE A 9 13.73 -8.59 -2.47
N ARG A 10 14.25 -7.41 -2.79
CA ARG A 10 14.66 -6.44 -1.77
C ARG A 10 13.43 -5.63 -1.40
N PHE A 11 13.05 -5.64 -0.13
CA PHE A 11 11.93 -4.85 0.39
C PHE A 11 12.29 -4.19 1.73
N ASP A 12 12.23 -2.86 1.79
CA ASP A 12 12.37 -2.09 3.01
C ASP A 12 10.98 -1.73 3.55
N GLY A 13 10.53 -2.49 4.54
CA GLY A 13 9.24 -2.29 5.18
C GLY A 13 9.15 -0.99 5.99
N SER A 14 10.26 -0.51 6.57
CA SER A 14 10.23 0.75 7.34
C SER A 14 10.06 1.93 6.39
N TYR A 15 10.82 1.98 5.29
CA TYR A 15 10.64 3.00 4.26
C TYR A 15 9.23 2.92 3.64
N TYR A 16 8.72 1.71 3.41
CA TYR A 16 7.37 1.52 2.89
C TYR A 16 6.30 2.19 3.78
N ARG A 17 6.34 1.92 5.09
CA ARG A 17 5.37 2.45 6.07
C ARG A 17 5.56 3.93 6.35
N ASP A 18 6.79 4.36 6.56
CA ASP A 18 7.10 5.67 7.13
C ASP A 18 7.27 6.76 6.05
N HIS A 19 7.49 6.36 4.78
CA HIS A 19 7.68 7.28 3.67
C HIS A 19 6.75 7.01 2.48
N HIS A 20 6.87 5.84 1.85
CA HIS A 20 6.23 5.59 0.56
C HIS A 20 4.70 5.67 0.63
N VAL A 21 4.07 4.98 1.59
CA VAL A 21 2.61 4.98 1.73
C VAL A 21 2.06 6.38 2.11
N PRO A 22 2.65 7.10 3.09
CA PRO A 22 2.29 8.50 3.35
C PRO A 22 2.45 9.41 2.13
N LEU A 23 3.52 9.28 1.35
CA LEU A 23 3.75 10.06 0.13
C LEU A 23 2.64 9.81 -0.91
N VAL A 24 2.27 8.54 -1.13
CA VAL A 24 1.16 8.17 -2.02
C VAL A 24 -0.14 8.83 -1.53
N ALA A 25 -0.46 8.72 -0.24
CA ALA A 25 -1.66 9.33 0.33
C ALA A 25 -1.66 10.85 0.16
N GLU A 26 -0.53 11.52 0.41
CA GLU A 26 -0.37 12.98 0.23
C GLU A 26 -0.60 13.41 -1.23
N ARG A 27 -0.03 12.68 -2.20
CA ARG A 27 -0.17 12.98 -3.63
C ARG A 27 -1.58 12.74 -4.17
N ILE A 28 -2.32 11.83 -3.55
CA ILE A 28 -3.74 11.61 -3.85
C ILE A 28 -4.61 12.67 -3.16
N GLY A 29 -4.20 13.16 -1.99
CA GLY A 29 -4.88 14.22 -1.25
C GLY A 29 -6.23 13.77 -0.72
N ASP A 30 -7.23 14.66 -0.80
CA ASP A 30 -8.58 14.45 -0.25
C ASP A 30 -9.33 13.24 -0.84
N LEU A 31 -8.86 12.70 -1.97
CA LEU A 31 -9.40 11.48 -2.56
C LEU A 31 -8.97 10.20 -1.81
N CYS A 32 -7.98 10.29 -0.91
CA CYS A 32 -7.56 9.21 -0.02
C CYS A 32 -8.19 9.42 1.37
N GLU A 33 -9.35 8.82 1.63
CA GLU A 33 -10.09 9.00 2.89
C GLU A 33 -9.35 8.41 4.09
N SER A 34 -8.68 7.29 3.88
CA SER A 34 -7.83 6.62 4.86
C SER A 34 -6.87 5.66 4.17
N TRP A 35 -5.82 5.27 4.88
CA TRP A 35 -4.89 4.25 4.43
C TRP A 35 -4.41 3.40 5.60
N GLU A 36 -3.99 2.17 5.29
CA GLU A 36 -3.48 1.20 6.24
C GLU A 36 -2.26 0.49 5.64
N VAL A 37 -1.35 0.06 6.51
CA VAL A 37 -0.18 -0.73 6.14
C VAL A 37 -0.16 -2.00 6.97
N ASP A 38 -0.30 -3.13 6.28
CA ASP A 38 -0.21 -4.45 6.88
C ASP A 38 1.12 -5.08 6.48
N PHE A 39 1.82 -5.66 7.45
CA PHE A 39 2.97 -6.52 7.19
C PHE A 39 2.57 -7.98 7.28
N GLY A 40 3.09 -8.79 6.36
CA GLY A 40 2.93 -10.24 6.40
C GLY A 40 3.52 -10.80 7.69
N VAL A 41 2.70 -11.55 8.43
CA VAL A 41 3.14 -12.27 9.63
C VAL A 41 3.07 -13.76 9.34
N ALA A 42 4.16 -14.48 9.65
CA ALA A 42 4.18 -15.93 9.51
C ALA A 42 3.18 -16.59 10.47
N THR A 43 2.53 -17.65 10.00
CA THR A 43 1.61 -18.45 10.82
C THR A 43 2.25 -19.82 11.06
N GLY A 44 2.91 -19.97 12.21
CA GLY A 44 3.75 -21.15 12.48
C GLY A 44 4.93 -21.20 11.51
N GLU A 45 5.08 -22.31 10.79
CA GLU A 45 6.14 -22.50 9.78
C GLU A 45 5.76 -21.96 8.38
N VAL A 46 4.53 -21.46 8.20
CA VAL A 46 4.07 -20.95 6.90
C VAL A 46 4.44 -19.48 6.76
N SER A 47 5.34 -19.19 5.82
CA SER A 47 5.67 -17.82 5.41
C SER A 47 4.46 -17.13 4.76
N PRO A 48 4.26 -15.82 4.99
CA PRO A 48 3.16 -15.08 4.40
C PRO A 48 3.34 -14.96 2.87
N PRO A 49 2.27 -15.05 2.07
CA PRO A 49 2.37 -14.91 0.62
C PRO A 49 2.68 -13.48 0.17
N PHE A 50 2.49 -12.49 1.05
CA PHE A 50 2.78 -11.08 0.81
C PHE A 50 3.62 -10.53 1.97
N LEU A 51 4.67 -9.77 1.66
CA LEU A 51 5.52 -9.10 2.63
C LEU A 51 4.80 -7.90 3.25
N ALA A 52 4.07 -7.16 2.43
CA ALA A 52 3.28 -6.02 2.86
C ALA A 52 2.07 -5.81 1.96
N VAL A 53 1.04 -5.20 2.54
CA VAL A 53 -0.14 -4.70 1.83
C VAL A 53 -0.41 -3.26 2.24
N GLY A 54 -0.48 -2.36 1.26
CA GLY A 54 -0.99 -1.00 1.45
C GLY A 54 -2.45 -0.91 1.02
N HIS A 55 -3.33 -0.51 1.93
CA HIS A 55 -4.73 -0.23 1.64
C HIS A 55 -4.94 1.27 1.54
N PHE A 56 -5.68 1.71 0.52
CA PHE A 56 -6.09 3.10 0.35
C PHE A 56 -7.58 3.11 0.07
N HIS A 57 -8.33 3.92 0.80
CA HIS A 57 -9.77 4.02 0.69
C HIS A 57 -10.17 5.31 -0.02
N THR A 58 -11.09 5.18 -0.97
CA THR A 58 -11.64 6.31 -1.72
C THR A 58 -13.14 6.09 -1.95
N ARG A 59 -13.90 7.18 -2.03
CA ARG A 59 -15.29 7.18 -2.54
C ARG A 59 -15.38 7.48 -4.04
N ASP A 60 -14.29 7.94 -4.65
CA ASP A 60 -14.19 8.27 -6.07
C ASP A 60 -13.00 7.52 -6.69
N LEU A 61 -13.31 6.38 -7.31
CA LEU A 61 -12.29 5.53 -7.93
C LEU A 61 -11.64 6.23 -9.13
N ASP A 62 -12.43 6.91 -9.97
CA ASP A 62 -11.92 7.52 -11.20
C ASP A 62 -11.00 8.70 -10.87
N GLY A 63 -11.40 9.55 -9.92
CA GLY A 63 -10.58 10.64 -9.39
C GLY A 63 -9.28 10.11 -8.76
N PHE A 64 -9.37 9.06 -7.94
CA PHE A 64 -8.21 8.43 -7.31
C PHE A 64 -7.21 7.89 -8.34
N LEU A 65 -7.69 7.15 -9.34
CA LEU A 65 -6.83 6.63 -10.42
C LEU A 65 -6.22 7.77 -11.25
N ALA A 66 -6.97 8.83 -11.54
CA ALA A 66 -6.45 10.00 -12.24
C ALA A 66 -5.35 10.72 -11.43
N ALA A 67 -5.51 10.83 -10.11
CA ALA A 67 -4.50 11.40 -9.22
C ALA A 67 -3.23 10.53 -9.16
N LEU A 68 -3.37 9.20 -9.08
CA LEU A 68 -2.24 8.28 -9.19
C LEU A 68 -1.50 8.45 -10.52
N GLN A 69 -2.21 8.49 -11.66
CA GLN A 69 -1.57 8.66 -12.97
C GLN A 69 -0.86 10.00 -13.09
N ARG A 70 -1.44 11.09 -12.56
CA ARG A 70 -0.81 12.41 -12.57
C ARG A 70 0.52 12.45 -11.84
N ASN A 71 0.64 11.69 -10.75
CA ASN A 71 1.84 11.66 -9.89
C ASN A 71 2.73 10.43 -10.16
N ARG A 72 2.41 9.63 -11.19
CA ARG A 72 3.02 8.31 -11.43
C ARG A 72 4.54 8.33 -11.43
N ALA A 73 5.16 9.29 -12.12
CA ALA A 73 6.61 9.34 -12.28
C ALA A 73 7.34 9.52 -10.95
N GLU A 74 6.81 10.36 -10.05
CA GLU A 74 7.37 10.56 -8.71
C GLU A 74 7.20 9.31 -7.85
N LEU A 75 6.00 8.70 -7.88
CA LEU A 75 5.70 7.52 -7.07
C LEU A 75 6.48 6.29 -7.53
N GLU A 76 6.70 6.12 -8.84
CA GLU A 76 7.55 5.05 -9.39
C GLU A 76 9.02 5.27 -9.04
N ALA A 77 9.51 6.52 -9.06
CA ALA A 77 10.89 6.82 -8.65
C ALA A 77 11.13 6.59 -7.15
N ASP A 78 10.15 6.93 -6.30
CA ASP A 78 10.24 6.65 -4.87
C ASP A 78 10.17 5.15 -4.55
N LEU A 79 9.44 4.39 -5.36
CA LEU A 79 9.30 2.94 -5.20
C LEU A 79 10.65 2.22 -5.24
N ASP A 80 11.60 2.70 -6.05
CA ASP A 80 12.97 2.17 -6.15
C ASP A 80 13.78 2.34 -4.85
N ASN A 81 13.36 3.22 -3.92
CA ASN A 81 13.95 3.30 -2.58
C ASN A 81 13.42 2.20 -1.65
N CYS A 82 12.18 1.74 -1.91
CA CYS A 82 11.47 0.80 -1.05
C CYS A 82 11.63 -0.66 -1.50
N SER A 83 11.48 -0.95 -2.79
CA SER A 83 11.35 -2.31 -3.31
C SER A 83 12.18 -2.50 -4.58
N SER A 84 12.59 -3.73 -4.88
CA SER A 84 13.13 -4.10 -6.20
C SER A 84 12.07 -4.58 -7.19
N HIS A 85 10.85 -4.81 -6.71
CA HIS A 85 9.72 -5.25 -7.54
C HIS A 85 8.51 -4.34 -7.32
N ALA A 86 7.78 -4.07 -8.41
CA ALA A 86 6.52 -3.34 -8.31
C ALA A 86 5.45 -4.16 -7.58
N PRO A 87 4.59 -3.51 -6.78
CA PRO A 87 3.46 -4.20 -6.17
C PRO A 87 2.42 -4.59 -7.22
N GLN A 88 1.66 -5.64 -6.92
CA GLN A 88 0.42 -5.89 -7.64
C GLN A 88 -0.65 -4.89 -7.20
N MET A 89 -1.29 -4.22 -8.16
CA MET A 89 -2.45 -3.37 -7.90
C MET A 89 -3.73 -4.23 -7.90
N GLN A 90 -4.52 -4.11 -6.85
CA GLN A 90 -5.84 -4.73 -6.74
C GLN A 90 -6.84 -3.64 -6.32
N ILE A 91 -7.96 -3.58 -7.02
CA ILE A 91 -9.08 -2.69 -6.71
C ILE A 91 -10.21 -3.56 -6.15
N SER A 92 -10.84 -3.13 -5.06
CA SER A 92 -11.89 -3.90 -4.40
C SER A 92 -13.04 -2.98 -4.01
N LYS A 93 -14.27 -3.46 -4.17
CA LYS A 93 -15.45 -2.81 -3.57
C LYS A 93 -15.55 -3.28 -2.13
N VAL A 94 -15.46 -2.35 -1.18
CA VAL A 94 -15.66 -2.66 0.24
C VAL A 94 -17.12 -3.06 0.45
N ALA A 95 -17.36 -4.33 0.79
CA ALA A 95 -18.70 -4.86 1.03
C ALA A 95 -19.16 -4.65 2.48
N ALA A 96 -18.23 -4.66 3.43
CA ALA A 96 -18.45 -4.37 4.83
C ALA A 96 -17.12 -3.90 5.46
N SER A 97 -17.21 -3.00 6.44
CA SER A 97 -16.07 -2.58 7.26
C SER A 97 -16.56 -2.25 8.67
N SER A 98 -15.84 -2.69 9.69
CA SER A 98 -16.06 -2.28 11.08
C SER A 98 -14.72 -1.88 11.67
N SER A 99 -14.58 -0.63 12.11
CA SER A 99 -13.40 -0.20 12.84
C SER A 99 -13.68 -0.23 14.33
N ARG A 100 -12.82 -0.93 15.08
CA ARG A 100 -12.65 -0.71 16.52
C ARG A 100 -11.29 -0.06 16.68
N ARG A 101 -11.23 1.23 17.01
CA ARG A 101 -9.96 1.84 17.44
C ARG A 101 -9.53 1.12 18.72
N ALA A 102 -8.32 0.58 18.74
CA ALA A 102 -7.68 0.25 20.01
C ALA A 102 -7.44 1.57 20.78
N PRO A 103 -7.61 1.58 22.12
CA PRO A 103 -7.18 2.72 22.92
C PRO A 103 -5.65 2.89 22.78
N GLU A 104 -5.20 4.15 22.72
CA GLU A 104 -3.78 4.55 22.68
C GLU A 104 -2.97 4.02 23.86
#